data_AF-A0A3C0C996-F1
#
_entry.id   AF-A0A3C0C996-F1
#
_cell.length_a   1.000
_cell.length_b   1.000
_cell.length_c   1.000
_cell.angle_alpha   90.00
_cell.angle_beta   90.00
_cell.angle_gamma   90.00
#
_symmetry.space_group_name_H-M   'P 1'
#
loop_
_entity.id
_entity.type
_entity.pdbx_description
1 polymer ?
#
loop_
_entity_poly.entity_id
_entity_poly.type
_entity_poly.pdbx_seq_one_letter_code
_entity_poly.pdbx_strand_id
1 'polypeptide(L)'
;MEQQTADQKVTKIKSEDVFYEIPDEIGLSRRGVPSGFELIKKADQTIERSARSESMAKYKLAQACKKYGANVILDYSAERFVRNSIGFSFYMYRVSGYPAVMAKISKDGSFSREELEDSLNTAEIYADAKRRQSVKKGNFILKLLACAMALFFLAGFLMSK
;
A
#
# COMPACT_ATOMS: atom_id res chain seq x y z
N MET A 1 -64.74 -16.76 17.70
CA MET A 1 -64.43 -15.97 16.50
C MET A 1 -63.08 -15.33 16.76
N GLU A 2 -62.00 -16.09 16.62
CA GLU A 2 -61.32 -16.37 15.35
C GLU A 2 -60.78 -15.11 14.68
N GLN A 3 -59.45 -14.99 14.68
CA GLN A 3 -58.55 -14.68 13.55
C GLN A 3 -57.27 -14.05 14.13
N GLN A 4 -56.22 -14.84 14.34
CA GLN A 4 -55.17 -15.19 13.36
C GLN A 4 -54.31 -13.98 12.99
N THR A 5 -53.10 -13.89 13.55
CA THR A 5 -51.82 -14.36 12.98
C THR A 5 -51.24 -13.40 11.96
N ALA A 6 -50.14 -12.74 12.33
CA ALA A 6 -49.09 -12.41 11.39
C ALA A 6 -47.75 -12.40 12.15
N ASP A 7 -47.26 -13.61 12.43
CA ASP A 7 -45.84 -13.85 12.62
C ASP A 7 -45.10 -13.26 11.41
N GLN A 8 -44.42 -12.14 11.62
CA GLN A 8 -43.38 -11.70 10.71
C GLN A 8 -42.23 -12.70 10.82
N LYS A 9 -42.31 -13.77 10.02
CA LYS A 9 -41.13 -14.51 9.59
C LYS A 9 -40.22 -13.49 8.92
N VAL A 10 -39.23 -13.03 9.67
CA VAL A 10 -38.00 -12.46 9.13
C VAL A 10 -37.39 -13.58 8.30
N THR A 11 -37.72 -13.59 7.01
CA THR A 11 -37.09 -14.43 6.02
C THR A 11 -35.63 -13.99 6.00
N LYS A 12 -34.82 -14.69 6.79
CA LYS A 12 -33.37 -14.68 6.73
C LYS A 12 -33.04 -15.08 5.29
N ILE A 13 -32.79 -14.08 4.45
CA ILE A 13 -32.34 -14.27 3.07
C ILE A 13 -31.11 -15.15 3.21
N LYS A 14 -31.20 -16.39 2.73
CA LYS A 14 -30.04 -17.27 2.62
C LYS A 14 -28.99 -16.47 1.86
N SER A 15 -27.79 -16.37 2.43
CA SER A 15 -26.60 -15.98 1.70
C SER A 15 -26.53 -16.88 0.47
N GLU A 16 -27.03 -16.39 -0.66
CA GLU A 16 -26.70 -16.97 -1.96
C GLU A 16 -25.18 -16.95 -2.02
N ASP A 17 -24.58 -18.06 -2.45
CA ASP A 17 -23.13 -18.19 -2.52
C ASP A 17 -22.60 -17.17 -3.55
N VAL A 18 -22.31 -15.95 -3.09
CA VAL A 18 -21.74 -14.88 -3.91
C VAL A 18 -20.27 -15.19 -4.07
N PHE A 19 -19.91 -15.70 -5.25
CA PHE A 19 -18.53 -15.95 -5.61
C PHE A 19 -17.91 -14.78 -6.36
N TYR A 20 -16.59 -14.74 -6.32
CA TYR A 20 -15.78 -13.67 -6.86
C TYR A 20 -14.72 -14.20 -7.83
N GLU A 21 -14.45 -13.40 -8.85
CA GLU A 21 -13.38 -13.59 -9.83
C GLU A 21 -12.33 -12.50 -9.64
N ILE A 22 -11.07 -12.91 -9.51
CA ILE A 22 -9.92 -12.01 -9.37
C ILE A 22 -9.29 -11.83 -10.76
N PRO A 23 -9.00 -10.60 -11.21
CA PRO A 23 -8.24 -10.39 -12.43
C PRO A 23 -6.81 -10.96 -12.34
N ASP A 24 -6.34 -11.56 -13.44
CA ASP A 24 -5.01 -12.20 -13.53
C ASP A 24 -3.84 -11.20 -13.41
N GLU A 25 -4.05 -9.98 -13.89
CA GLU A 25 -3.06 -8.91 -13.88
C GLU A 25 -3.25 -7.95 -12.71
N ILE A 26 -2.14 -7.41 -12.21
CA ILE A 26 -2.20 -6.39 -11.16
C ILE A 26 -2.65 -5.05 -11.74
N GLY A 27 -3.79 -4.57 -11.24
CA GLY A 27 -4.32 -3.26 -11.59
C GLY A 27 -3.54 -2.11 -10.95
N LEU A 28 -3.35 -1.02 -11.69
CA LEU A 28 -2.88 0.26 -11.15
C LEU A 28 -3.99 1.31 -11.34
N SER A 29 -4.66 1.70 -10.26
CA SER A 29 -5.68 2.75 -10.30
C SER A 29 -5.14 4.05 -9.72
N ARG A 30 -5.25 5.13 -10.50
CA ARG A 30 -4.93 6.49 -10.02
C ARG A 30 -6.04 7.11 -9.18
N ARG A 31 -7.29 6.68 -9.38
CA ARG A 31 -8.47 7.26 -8.72
C ARG A 31 -9.52 6.19 -8.51
N GLY A 32 -9.78 5.88 -7.24
CA GLY A 32 -10.90 5.04 -6.84
C GLY A 32 -10.87 3.60 -7.41
N VAL A 33 -11.99 2.93 -7.25
CA VAL A 33 -12.23 1.56 -7.71
C VAL A 33 -12.73 1.60 -9.16
N PRO A 34 -12.11 0.87 -10.10
CA PRO A 34 -12.60 0.77 -11.47
C PRO A 34 -14.03 0.23 -11.54
N SER A 35 -14.82 0.69 -12.53
CA SER A 35 -16.21 0.26 -12.72
C SER A 35 -16.31 -1.25 -12.94
N GLY A 36 -17.29 -1.89 -12.30
CA GLY A 36 -17.53 -3.34 -12.42
C GLY A 36 -16.69 -4.20 -11.47
N PHE A 37 -15.86 -3.59 -10.62
CA PHE A 37 -15.15 -4.26 -9.54
C PHE A 37 -15.71 -3.81 -8.18
N GLU A 38 -15.69 -4.72 -7.22
CA GLU A 38 -15.93 -4.45 -5.83
C GLU A 38 -14.60 -4.39 -5.07
N LEU A 39 -14.47 -3.41 -4.18
CA LEU A 39 -13.35 -3.34 -3.24
C LEU A 39 -13.66 -4.22 -2.04
N ILE A 40 -12.88 -5.28 -1.88
CA ILE A 40 -13.02 -6.24 -0.79
C ILE A 40 -12.26 -5.73 0.44
N LYS A 41 -10.98 -5.40 0.26
CA LYS A 41 -10.12 -4.92 1.35
C LYS A 41 -9.06 -3.95 0.84
N LYS A 42 -8.79 -2.89 1.60
CA LYS A 42 -7.72 -1.92 1.33
C LYS A 42 -6.77 -1.89 2.51
N ALA A 43 -5.47 -1.83 2.26
CA ALA A 43 -4.49 -1.62 3.32
C ALA A 43 -4.54 -0.17 3.84
N ASP A 44 -4.29 0.02 5.14
CA ASP A 44 -4.24 1.35 5.77
C ASP A 44 -2.95 2.13 5.45
N GLN A 45 -1.91 1.42 5.02
CA GLN A 45 -0.60 1.98 4.73
C GLN A 45 -0.29 1.87 3.24
N THR A 46 0.31 2.92 2.68
CA THR A 46 0.83 2.86 1.32
C THR A 46 2.07 1.97 1.26
N ILE A 47 2.39 1.48 0.08
CA ILE A 47 3.70 0.91 -0.24
C ILE A 47 4.42 1.85 -1.21
N GLU A 48 5.74 1.93 -1.10
CA GLU A 48 6.58 2.81 -1.91
C GLU A 48 7.76 2.04 -2.47
N ARG A 49 8.06 2.22 -3.75
CA ARG A 49 9.25 1.66 -4.43
C ARG A 49 9.91 2.73 -5.28
N SER A 50 11.22 2.61 -5.47
CA SER A 50 11.98 3.51 -6.33
C SER A 50 12.96 2.79 -7.26
N ALA A 51 13.19 3.37 -8.43
CA ALA A 51 14.13 2.87 -9.43
C ALA A 51 14.63 4.00 -10.35
N ARG A 52 15.58 3.69 -11.24
CA ARG A 52 16.10 4.65 -12.24
C ARG A 52 15.12 4.93 -13.37
N SER A 53 14.19 4.02 -13.65
CA SER A 53 13.11 4.20 -14.63
C SER A 53 11.75 4.00 -13.97
N GLU A 54 10.73 4.69 -14.49
CA GLU A 54 9.36 4.56 -14.01
C GLU A 54 8.84 3.13 -14.16
N SER A 55 9.09 2.47 -15.29
CA SER A 55 8.67 1.09 -15.56
C SER A 55 9.25 0.10 -14.54
N MET A 56 10.53 0.25 -14.19
CA MET A 56 11.16 -0.60 -13.18
C MET A 56 10.60 -0.31 -11.79
N ALA A 57 10.27 0.95 -11.48
CA ALA A 57 9.64 1.31 -10.21
C ALA A 57 8.24 0.71 -10.11
N LYS A 58 7.43 0.81 -11.18
CA LYS A 58 6.10 0.17 -11.30
C LYS A 58 6.18 -1.35 -11.14
N TYR A 59 7.12 -2.00 -11.84
CA TYR A 59 7.32 -3.43 -11.74
C TYR A 59 7.61 -3.86 -10.29
N LYS A 60 8.55 -3.18 -9.62
CA LYS A 60 8.86 -3.45 -8.20
C LYS A 60 7.66 -3.23 -7.28
N LEU A 61 6.82 -2.24 -7.58
CA LEU A 61 5.61 -1.95 -6.82
C LEU A 61 4.56 -3.04 -7.01
N ALA A 62 4.33 -3.48 -8.25
CA ALA A 62 3.44 -4.59 -8.57
C ALA A 62 3.91 -5.91 -7.95
N GLN A 63 5.21 -6.21 -8.00
CA GLN A 63 5.77 -7.40 -7.33
C GLN A 63 5.56 -7.37 -5.81
N ALA A 64 5.72 -6.20 -5.19
CA ALA A 64 5.41 -6.03 -3.77
C ALA A 64 3.92 -6.22 -3.49
N CYS A 65 3.04 -5.63 -4.30
CA CYS A 65 1.59 -5.82 -4.22
C CYS A 65 1.21 -7.31 -4.27
N LYS A 66 1.73 -8.05 -5.25
CA LYS A 66 1.53 -9.50 -5.39
C LYS A 66 1.98 -10.26 -4.14
N LYS A 67 3.17 -9.92 -3.62
CA LYS A 67 3.74 -10.55 -2.43
C LYS A 67 2.83 -10.41 -1.21
N TYR A 68 2.09 -9.31 -1.11
CA TYR A 68 1.16 -9.06 -0.01
C TYR A 68 -0.23 -9.66 -0.22
N GLY A 69 -0.46 -10.41 -1.31
CA GLY A 69 -1.76 -10.97 -1.67
C GLY A 69 -2.74 -9.97 -2.26
N ALA A 70 -2.28 -8.75 -2.59
CA ALA A 70 -3.09 -7.74 -3.26
C ALA A 70 -3.02 -7.87 -4.79
N ASN A 71 -4.13 -7.58 -5.47
CA ASN A 71 -4.23 -7.59 -6.93
C ASN A 71 -4.43 -6.20 -7.55
N VAL A 72 -4.54 -5.15 -6.73
CA VAL A 72 -4.60 -3.77 -7.22
C VAL A 72 -3.82 -2.84 -6.31
N ILE A 73 -3.30 -1.77 -6.92
CA ILE A 73 -2.75 -0.61 -6.24
C ILE A 73 -3.68 0.58 -6.46
N LEU A 74 -4.30 1.05 -5.39
CA LEU A 74 -5.17 2.23 -5.39
C LEU A 74 -4.37 3.49 -5.09
N ASP A 75 -4.90 4.64 -5.54
CA ASP A 75 -4.29 5.96 -5.38
C ASP A 75 -2.83 6.00 -5.86
N TYR A 76 -2.59 5.34 -7.01
CA TYR A 76 -1.27 5.25 -7.60
C TYR A 76 -0.69 6.64 -7.90
N SER A 77 0.50 6.89 -7.38
CA SER A 77 1.28 8.10 -7.60
C SER A 77 2.68 7.76 -8.09
N ALA A 78 3.22 8.62 -8.95
CA ALA A 78 4.57 8.55 -9.47
C ALA A 78 5.22 9.93 -9.42
N GLU A 79 6.41 10.01 -8.84
CA GLU A 79 7.17 11.23 -8.66
C GLU A 79 8.60 11.01 -9.15
N ARG A 80 9.15 11.98 -9.89
CA ARG A 80 10.57 12.01 -10.25
C ARG A 80 11.32 12.83 -9.22
N PHE A 81 12.40 12.28 -8.68
CA PHE A 81 13.25 12.94 -7.69
C PHE A 81 14.73 12.82 -8.03
N VAL A 82 15.55 13.73 -7.50
CA VAL A 82 17.01 13.67 -7.64
C VAL A 82 17.58 12.95 -6.43
N ARG A 83 18.39 11.93 -6.67
CA ARG A 83 19.19 11.29 -5.64
C ARG A 83 20.62 11.80 -5.73
N ASN A 84 21.11 12.35 -4.63
CA ASN A 84 22.50 12.77 -4.50
C ASN A 84 23.35 11.60 -4.02
N SER A 85 24.49 11.43 -4.66
CA SER A 85 25.61 10.60 -4.24
C SER A 85 26.86 11.46 -4.22
N ILE A 86 27.91 11.03 -3.52
CA ILE A 86 29.16 11.78 -3.45
C ILE A 86 29.69 12.01 -4.88
N GLY A 87 29.74 13.29 -5.30
CA GLY A 87 30.23 13.71 -6.62
C GLY A 87 29.25 13.58 -7.79
N PHE A 88 28.01 13.11 -7.60
CA PHE A 88 27.05 12.98 -8.71
C PHE A 88 25.58 13.03 -8.27
N SER A 89 24.74 13.65 -9.09
CA SER A 89 23.28 13.67 -8.91
C SER A 89 22.62 12.97 -10.09
N PHE A 90 21.67 12.08 -9.81
CA PHE A 90 20.94 11.37 -10.86
C PHE A 90 19.45 11.31 -10.57
N TYR A 91 18.66 11.29 -11.63
CA TYR A 91 17.22 11.18 -11.53
C TYR A 91 16.80 9.75 -11.18
N MET A 92 15.78 9.67 -10.34
CA MET A 92 15.08 8.45 -9.98
C MET A 92 13.57 8.69 -10.02
N TYR A 93 12.83 7.60 -10.08
CA TYR A 93 11.38 7.57 -9.94
C TYR A 93 11.02 6.90 -8.63
N ARG A 94 10.10 7.51 -7.90
CA ARG A 94 9.41 6.97 -6.74
C ARG A 94 7.97 6.72 -7.14
N VAL A 95 7.45 5.54 -6.85
CA VAL A 95 6.05 5.21 -7.06
C VAL A 95 5.45 4.71 -5.76
N SER A 96 4.18 5.01 -5.53
CA SER A 96 3.47 4.61 -4.32
C SER A 96 1.99 4.38 -4.57
N GLY A 97 1.35 3.65 -3.65
CA GLY A 97 -0.10 3.50 -3.60
C GLY A 97 -0.52 2.53 -2.50
N TYR A 98 -1.82 2.33 -2.33
CA TYR A 98 -2.39 1.40 -1.36
C TYR A 98 -2.62 0.03 -1.99
N PRO A 99 -1.98 -1.04 -1.50
CA PRO A 99 -2.35 -2.39 -1.88
C PRO A 99 -3.80 -2.66 -1.47
N ALA A 100 -4.57 -3.25 -2.37
CA ALA A 100 -5.94 -3.65 -2.12
C ALA A 100 -6.29 -4.92 -2.88
N VAL A 101 -7.37 -5.55 -2.43
CA VAL A 101 -8.01 -6.69 -3.07
C VAL A 101 -9.32 -6.20 -3.66
N MET A 102 -9.45 -6.34 -4.97
CA MET A 102 -10.69 -6.09 -5.69
C MET A 102 -11.09 -7.35 -6.45
N ALA A 103 -12.39 -7.57 -6.59
CA ALA A 103 -12.87 -8.69 -7.37
C ALA A 103 -14.20 -8.35 -8.05
N LYS A 104 -14.56 -9.14 -9.05
CA LYS A 104 -15.85 -9.03 -9.73
C LYS A 104 -16.77 -10.13 -9.22
N ILE A 105 -18.01 -9.79 -8.91
CA ILE A 105 -19.03 -10.79 -8.59
C ILE A 105 -19.27 -11.66 -9.82
N SER A 106 -19.15 -12.97 -9.67
CA SER A 106 -19.37 -13.94 -10.74
C SER A 106 -20.01 -15.20 -10.16
N LYS A 107 -20.98 -15.77 -10.87
CA LYS A 107 -21.60 -17.05 -10.48
C LYS A 107 -20.62 -18.23 -10.58
N ASP A 108 -19.61 -18.08 -11.44
CA ASP A 108 -18.56 -19.07 -11.67
C ASP A 108 -17.27 -18.71 -10.92
N GLY A 109 -17.33 -17.74 -10.00
CA GLY A 109 -16.18 -17.33 -9.20
C GLY A 109 -15.66 -18.46 -8.33
N SER A 110 -14.36 -18.45 -8.05
CA SER A 110 -13.71 -19.50 -7.24
C SER A 110 -13.48 -19.10 -5.79
N PHE A 111 -13.70 -17.83 -5.45
CA PHE A 111 -13.37 -17.28 -4.14
C PHE A 111 -14.61 -16.72 -3.46
N SER A 112 -14.72 -16.98 -2.16
CA SER A 112 -15.64 -16.29 -1.26
C SER A 112 -15.08 -14.92 -0.85
N ARG A 113 -15.96 -14.05 -0.32
CA ARG A 113 -15.54 -12.74 0.19
C ARG A 113 -14.53 -12.87 1.34
N GLU A 114 -14.75 -13.81 2.25
CA GLU A 114 -13.91 -14.04 3.43
C GLU A 114 -12.48 -14.46 3.04
N GLU A 115 -12.33 -15.39 2.09
CA GLU A 115 -11.02 -15.79 1.56
C GLU A 115 -10.26 -14.62 0.94
N LEU A 116 -10.96 -13.73 0.23
CA LEU A 116 -10.37 -12.54 -0.36
C LEU A 116 -9.98 -11.49 0.70
N GLU A 117 -10.78 -11.33 1.76
CA GLU A 117 -10.44 -10.46 2.88
C GLU A 117 -9.18 -10.95 3.62
N ASP A 118 -9.03 -12.25 3.78
CA ASP A 118 -7.87 -12.86 4.45
C ASP A 118 -6.62 -12.96 3.57
N SER A 119 -6.76 -12.89 2.25
CA SER A 119 -5.63 -12.94 1.32
C SER A 119 -4.63 -11.78 1.50
N LEU A 120 -5.10 -10.61 1.98
CA LEU A 120 -4.27 -9.43 2.14
C LEU A 120 -3.45 -9.48 3.44
N ASN A 121 -2.13 -9.66 3.31
CA ASN A 121 -1.20 -9.68 4.44
C ASN A 121 -0.88 -8.25 4.94
N THR A 122 -1.78 -7.72 5.77
CA THR A 122 -1.65 -6.36 6.35
C THR A 122 -0.46 -6.23 7.30
N ALA A 123 -0.05 -7.31 7.96
CA ALA A 123 1.10 -7.32 8.87
C ALA A 123 2.42 -7.04 8.13
N GLU A 124 2.62 -7.65 6.96
CA GLU A 124 3.80 -7.38 6.13
C GLU A 124 3.81 -5.96 5.57
N ILE A 125 2.64 -5.44 5.16
CA ILE A 125 2.51 -4.06 4.67
C ILE A 125 2.87 -3.07 5.79
N TYR A 126 2.36 -3.32 7.00
CA TYR A 126 2.68 -2.50 8.17
C TYR A 126 4.17 -2.56 8.52
N ALA A 127 4.78 -3.75 8.47
CA ALA A 127 6.21 -3.93 8.70
C ALA A 127 7.07 -3.16 7.67
N ASP A 128 6.69 -3.18 6.39
CA ASP A 128 7.36 -2.41 5.33
C ASP A 128 7.23 -0.90 5.58
N ALA A 129 6.03 -0.43 5.94
CA ALA A 129 5.79 0.97 6.28
C ALA A 129 6.63 1.42 7.49
N LYS A 130 6.64 0.61 8.57
CA LYS A 130 7.43 0.87 9.77
C LYS A 130 8.92 0.93 9.47
N ARG A 131 9.44 0.01 8.65
CA ARG A 131 10.85 0.00 8.22
C ARG A 131 11.22 1.29 7.51
N ARG A 132 10.38 1.77 6.59
CA ARG A 132 10.61 3.07 5.91
C ARG A 132 10.60 4.25 6.88
N GLN A 133 9.68 4.27 7.84
CA GLN A 133 9.65 5.31 8.88
C GLN A 133 10.92 5.29 9.74
N SER A 134 11.39 4.11 10.15
CA SER A 134 12.62 3.96 10.93
C SER A 134 13.84 4.49 10.18
N VAL A 135 13.96 4.23 8.88
CA VAL A 135 15.05 4.77 8.05
C VAL A 135 14.99 6.31 8.00
N LYS A 136 13.80 6.90 7.84
CA LYS A 136 13.62 8.35 7.85
C LYS A 136 14.04 8.96 9.20
N LYS A 137 13.63 8.34 10.31
CA LYS A 137 14.02 8.75 11.67
C LYS A 137 15.52 8.63 11.90
N GLY A 138 16.14 7.53 11.48
CA GLY A 138 17.58 7.32 11.58
C GLY A 138 18.39 8.39 10.85
N ASN A 139 17.99 8.73 9.61
CA ASN A 139 18.62 9.80 8.85
C ASN A 139 18.46 11.17 9.51
N PHE A 140 17.33 11.44 10.16
CA PHE A 140 17.11 12.68 10.90
C PHE A 140 18.04 12.78 12.12
N ILE A 141 18.13 11.71 12.92
CA ILE A 141 19.01 11.64 14.09
C ILE A 141 20.48 11.84 13.67
N LEU A 142 20.91 11.19 12.59
CA LEU A 142 22.28 11.32 12.08
C LEU A 142 22.60 12.76 11.69
N LYS A 143 21.67 13.47 11.04
CA LYS A 143 21.84 14.90 10.71
C LYS A 143 21.97 15.76 11.96
N LEU A 144 21.20 15.46 13.01
CA LEU A 144 21.24 16.19 14.26
C LEU A 144 22.59 16.01 14.97
N LEU A 145 23.11 14.77 15.01
CA LEU A 145 24.45 14.48 15.54
C LEU A 145 25.55 15.18 14.74
N ALA A 146 25.48 15.15 13.41
CA ALA A 146 26.45 15.85 12.56
C ALA A 146 26.44 17.37 12.80
N CYS A 147 25.26 17.97 12.99
CA CYS A 147 25.12 19.39 13.32
C CYS A 147 25.75 19.71 14.69
N ALA A 148 25.46 18.91 15.72
CA ALA A 148 26.04 19.08 17.05
C ALA A 148 27.57 18.97 17.02
N MET A 149 28.13 17.98 16.31
CA MET A 149 29.58 17.85 16.15
C MET A 149 30.18 19.06 15.46
N ALA A 150 29.56 19.58 14.39
CA ALA A 150 30.04 20.77 13.70
C ALA A 150 30.10 22.00 14.64
N LEU A 151 29.12 22.17 15.52
CA LEU A 151 29.12 23.24 16.52
C LEU A 151 30.26 23.09 17.52
N PHE A 152 30.54 21.88 18.02
CA PHE A 152 31.68 21.63 18.90
C PHE A 152 33.02 21.92 18.23
N PHE A 153 33.20 21.51 16.97
CA PHE A 153 34.40 21.82 16.20
C PHE A 153 34.57 23.32 15.97
N LEU A 154 33.49 24.03 15.64
CA LEU A 154 33.51 25.49 15.48
C LEU A 154 33.87 26.20 16.79
N ALA A 155 33.29 25.79 17.92
CA ALA A 155 33.60 26.35 19.22
C ALA A 155 35.07 26.11 19.60
N GLY A 156 35.57 24.88 19.43
CA GLY A 156 36.98 24.55 19.67
C GLY A 156 37.92 25.35 18.76
N PHE A 157 37.57 25.53 17.49
CA PHE A 157 38.35 26.34 16.55
C PHE A 157 38.39 27.83 16.96
N LEU A 158 37.26 28.39 17.42
CA LEU A 158 37.19 29.76 17.92
C LEU A 158 37.98 29.96 19.22
N MET A 159 37.99 28.95 20.11
CA MET A 159 38.74 28.98 21.38
C MET A 159 40.22 28.62 21.22
N SER A 160 40.65 28.10 20.07
CA SER A 160 42.03 27.74 19.77
C SER A 160 42.93 28.95 19.43
N LYS A 161 42.46 30.17 19.68
CA LYS A 161 43.24 31.41 19.54
C LYS A 161 43.87 31.83 20.86
#